data_AF-A0A410YLN7-F1
#
_entry.id   AF-A0A410YLN7-F1
#
_cell.length_a   1.000
_cell.length_b   1.000
_cell.length_c   1.000
_cell.angle_alpha   90.00
_cell.angle_beta   90.00
_cell.angle_gamma   90.00
#
_symmetry.space_group_name_H-M   'P 1'
#
loop_
_entity.id
_entity.type
_entity.pdbx_description
1 polymer ?
#
loop_
_entity_poly.entity_id
_entity_poly.type
_entity_poly.pdbx_seq_one_letter_code
_entity_poly.pdbx_strand_id
1 'polypeptide(L)'
;MVKWFSRKPGRIEVPRLRSRADASATEKVALAEFAPDILAFLGRAAYVQLMIFENLSRVISTAPTTAAKTAIGKAAELSMAKHRKLVDEITKAGGSPAEVMDTFTNEVDQFDRIARGADWYESLISAYLSAGFFDDFYARLAAGLPTESHTRLVAIFRAESGEKVLAEFLQAAIDENPRLDSRLAMWGRRLMGDMMLLARSALVFPDHTRNTEAQVEPVFTELVASHTRRMDALGLTA
;
A
#
# COMPACT_ATOMS: atom_id res chain seq x y z
N MET A 1 74.16 -27.03 15.21
CA MET A 1 73.61 -25.75 15.70
C MET A 1 72.67 -25.23 14.63
N VAL A 2 71.38 -25.54 14.72
CA VAL A 2 70.41 -25.42 13.61
C VAL A 2 69.57 -24.16 13.82
N LYS A 3 69.57 -23.28 12.81
CA LYS A 3 68.76 -22.05 12.76
C LYS A 3 67.27 -22.39 12.72
N TRP A 4 66.49 -21.84 13.66
CA TRP A 4 65.03 -21.90 13.62
C TRP A 4 64.45 -20.56 13.17
N PHE A 5 63.38 -20.66 12.39
CA PHE A 5 62.92 -19.72 11.38
C PHE A 5 62.39 -18.37 11.92
N SER A 6 62.77 -17.27 11.25
CA SER A 6 62.12 -15.97 11.40
C SER A 6 60.75 -15.97 10.69
N ARG A 7 59.67 -15.70 11.42
CA ARG A 7 58.36 -15.39 10.83
C ARG A 7 58.22 -13.88 10.63
N LYS A 8 57.99 -13.45 9.38
CA LYS A 8 57.59 -12.07 9.06
C LYS A 8 56.18 -11.79 9.62
N PRO A 9 55.90 -10.58 10.12
CA PRO A 9 54.56 -10.24 10.60
C PRO A 9 53.62 -10.11 9.39
N GLY A 10 52.53 -10.88 9.42
CA GLY A 10 51.47 -10.79 8.43
C GLY A 10 50.74 -9.45 8.58
N ARG A 11 50.62 -8.71 7.47
CA ARG A 11 49.89 -7.44 7.43
C ARG A 11 48.40 -7.75 7.54
N ILE A 12 47.75 -7.30 8.60
CA ILE A 12 46.30 -7.44 8.79
C ILE A 12 45.63 -6.39 7.91
N GLU A 13 45.03 -6.82 6.80
CA GLU A 13 44.12 -5.98 6.04
C GLU A 13 42.76 -5.95 6.73
N VAL A 14 42.41 -4.79 7.28
CA VAL A 14 41.11 -4.57 7.90
C VAL A 14 40.04 -4.61 6.80
N PRO A 15 38.96 -5.41 6.92
CA PRO A 15 37.90 -5.45 5.92
C PRO A 15 37.31 -4.06 5.74
N ARG A 16 37.50 -3.46 4.55
CA ARG A 16 36.85 -2.21 4.21
C ARG A 16 35.40 -2.51 3.84
N LEU A 17 34.47 -2.06 4.68
CA LEU A 17 33.05 -1.98 4.33
C LEU A 17 32.93 -1.09 3.08
N ARG A 18 32.49 -1.69 1.97
CA ARG A 18 32.11 -0.93 0.78
C ARG A 18 31.04 0.08 1.19
N SER A 19 31.20 1.33 0.74
CA SER A 19 30.16 2.33 0.93
C SER A 19 28.90 1.85 0.21
N ARG A 20 27.72 2.04 0.83
CA ARG A 20 26.42 1.70 0.23
C ARG A 20 26.15 2.45 -1.08
N ALA A 21 26.95 3.47 -1.40
CA ALA A 21 26.87 4.22 -2.65
C ALA A 21 27.47 3.48 -3.86
N ASP A 22 28.40 2.53 -3.65
CA ASP A 22 28.95 1.68 -4.73
C ASP A 22 28.16 0.38 -4.92
N ALA A 23 27.22 0.09 -4.01
CA ALA A 23 26.28 -1.01 -4.14
C ALA A 23 25.13 -0.58 -5.07
N SER A 24 25.41 -0.68 -6.37
CA SER A 24 24.41 -0.80 -7.42
C SER A 24 23.64 0.50 -7.71
N ALA A 25 23.93 1.08 -8.88
CA ALA A 25 22.87 1.62 -9.73
C ALA A 25 21.90 0.46 -10.02
N THR A 26 21.05 0.15 -9.04
CA THR A 26 20.05 -0.89 -9.14
C THR A 26 19.14 -0.40 -10.23
N GLU A 27 19.17 -1.10 -11.37
CA GLU A 27 18.11 -1.08 -12.36
C GLU A 27 16.80 -1.01 -11.58
N LYS A 28 16.15 0.16 -11.59
CA LYS A 28 15.00 0.44 -10.72
C LYS A 28 13.86 -0.43 -11.24
N VAL A 29 13.81 -1.68 -10.77
CA VAL A 29 12.75 -2.64 -11.08
C VAL A 29 11.43 -1.95 -10.75
N ALA A 30 10.59 -1.76 -11.76
CA ALA A 30 9.33 -1.07 -11.59
C ALA A 30 8.26 -2.05 -11.08
N LEU A 31 7.31 -1.58 -10.26
CA LEU A 31 6.12 -2.37 -9.85
C LEU A 31 5.43 -3.04 -11.05
N ALA A 32 5.46 -2.39 -12.21
CA ALA A 32 4.92 -2.87 -13.47
C ALA A 32 5.44 -4.26 -13.89
N GLU A 33 6.69 -4.61 -13.57
CA GLU A 33 7.27 -5.90 -13.99
C GLU A 33 6.66 -7.09 -13.25
N PHE A 34 5.97 -6.84 -12.14
CA PHE A 34 5.35 -7.86 -11.29
C PHE A 34 3.82 -7.91 -11.43
N ALA A 35 3.28 -7.24 -12.46
CA ALA A 35 1.84 -7.24 -12.70
C ALA A 35 1.32 -8.66 -12.97
N PRO A 36 0.27 -9.11 -12.27
CA PRO A 36 -0.39 -10.37 -12.59
C PRO A 36 -1.16 -10.28 -13.92
N ASP A 37 -1.79 -11.37 -14.33
CA ASP A 37 -2.75 -11.30 -15.43
C ASP A 37 -3.92 -10.35 -15.12
N ILE A 38 -4.62 -9.92 -16.18
CA ILE A 38 -5.64 -8.88 -16.08
C ILE A 38 -6.80 -9.25 -15.15
N LEU A 39 -7.24 -10.51 -15.12
CA LEU A 39 -8.37 -10.91 -14.28
C LEU A 39 -7.95 -11.00 -12.81
N ALA A 40 -6.75 -11.53 -12.53
CA ALA A 40 -6.20 -11.54 -11.19
C ALA A 40 -5.97 -10.13 -10.64
N PHE A 41 -5.42 -9.22 -11.46
CA PHE A 41 -5.29 -7.80 -11.12
C PHE A 41 -6.66 -7.19 -10.77
N LEU A 42 -7.63 -7.33 -11.67
CA LEU A 42 -8.93 -6.69 -11.55
C LEU A 42 -9.74 -7.24 -10.38
N GLY A 43 -9.76 -8.56 -10.19
CA GLY A 43 -10.48 -9.20 -9.10
C GLY A 43 -10.01 -8.69 -7.75
N ARG A 44 -8.70 -8.67 -7.54
CA ARG A 44 -8.14 -8.21 -6.27
C ARG A 44 -8.34 -6.71 -6.07
N ALA A 45 -8.09 -5.90 -7.10
CA ALA A 45 -8.25 -4.46 -6.99
C ALA A 45 -9.72 -4.06 -6.76
N ALA A 46 -10.66 -4.71 -7.43
CA ALA A 46 -12.10 -4.51 -7.24
C ALA A 46 -12.50 -4.85 -5.80
N TYR A 47 -12.02 -5.98 -5.27
CA TYR A 47 -12.34 -6.40 -3.91
C TYR A 47 -11.70 -5.50 -2.84
N VAL A 48 -10.48 -5.02 -3.06
CA VAL A 48 -9.84 -4.01 -2.19
C VAL A 48 -10.65 -2.71 -2.15
N GLN A 49 -11.14 -2.21 -3.29
CA GLN A 49 -11.98 -1.01 -3.32
C GLN A 49 -13.36 -1.22 -2.65
N LEU A 50 -13.89 -2.45 -2.70
CA LEU A 50 -15.09 -2.81 -1.94
C LEU A 50 -14.82 -2.81 -0.43
N MET A 51 -13.72 -3.42 0.00
CA MET A 51 -13.28 -3.43 1.40
C MET A 51 -13.07 -2.01 1.94
N ILE A 52 -12.45 -1.10 1.16
CA ILE A 52 -12.30 0.31 1.55
C ILE A 52 -13.68 0.98 1.73
N PHE A 53 -14.62 0.75 0.80
CA PHE A 53 -15.99 1.25 0.93
C PHE A 53 -16.69 0.72 2.19
N GLU A 54 -16.55 -0.57 2.49
CA GLU A 54 -17.14 -1.18 3.68
C GLU A 54 -16.54 -0.61 4.97
N ASN A 55 -15.22 -0.39 4.99
CA ASN A 55 -14.55 0.26 6.12
C ASN A 55 -15.11 1.67 6.33
N LEU A 56 -15.12 2.50 5.28
CA LEU A 56 -15.70 3.85 5.32
C LEU A 56 -17.16 3.83 5.79
N SER A 57 -17.95 2.85 5.36
CA SER A 57 -19.34 2.68 5.78
C SER A 57 -19.49 2.40 7.28
N ARG A 58 -18.57 1.61 7.86
CA ARG A 58 -18.53 1.37 9.32
C ARG A 58 -18.07 2.60 10.10
N VAL A 59 -17.13 3.37 9.56
CA VAL A 59 -16.72 4.65 10.14
C VAL A 59 -17.89 5.64 10.11
N ILE A 60 -18.68 5.69 9.03
CA ILE A 60 -19.87 6.54 8.94
C ILE A 60 -20.92 6.14 9.99
N SER A 61 -21.18 4.84 10.19
CA SER A 61 -22.22 4.38 11.12
C SER A 61 -21.96 4.78 12.57
N THR A 62 -20.68 4.93 12.93
CA THR A 62 -20.20 5.23 14.29
C THR A 62 -19.68 6.68 14.44
N ALA A 63 -19.77 7.50 13.40
CA ALA A 63 -19.25 8.87 13.43
C ALA A 63 -19.99 9.77 14.46
N PRO A 64 -19.25 10.62 15.20
CA PRO A 64 -19.78 11.39 16.33
C PRO A 64 -20.68 12.54 15.90
N THR A 65 -20.56 13.02 14.66
CA THR A 65 -21.31 14.16 14.15
C THR A 65 -21.88 13.88 12.76
N THR A 66 -23.03 14.51 12.44
CA THR A 66 -23.60 14.44 11.09
C THR A 66 -22.67 15.05 10.04
N ALA A 67 -21.91 16.08 10.40
CA ALA A 67 -20.90 16.67 9.51
C ALA A 67 -19.85 15.62 9.08
N ALA A 68 -19.33 14.85 10.04
CA ALA A 68 -18.41 13.75 9.74
C ALA A 68 -19.06 12.67 8.87
N LYS A 69 -20.33 12.31 9.13
CA LYS A 69 -21.07 11.35 8.29
C LYS A 69 -21.15 11.79 6.83
N THR A 70 -21.52 13.04 6.58
CA THR A 70 -21.64 13.59 5.21
C THR A 70 -20.29 13.60 4.50
N ALA A 71 -19.25 14.04 5.18
CA ALA A 71 -17.92 14.14 4.61
C ALA A 71 -17.31 12.78 4.27
N ILE A 72 -17.33 11.84 5.21
CA ILE A 72 -16.81 10.48 5.00
C ILE A 72 -17.69 9.72 3.98
N GLY A 73 -18.99 10.03 3.92
CA GLY A 73 -19.92 9.55 2.90
C GLY A 73 -19.44 9.82 1.48
N LYS A 74 -18.83 10.99 1.23
CA LYS A 74 -18.26 11.30 -0.09
C LYS A 74 -17.08 10.39 -0.44
N ALA A 75 -16.21 10.11 0.52
CA ALA A 75 -15.10 9.17 0.31
C ALA A 75 -15.62 7.76 0.00
N ALA A 76 -16.66 7.30 0.70
CA ALA A 76 -17.29 6.00 0.46
C ALA A 76 -17.90 5.92 -0.95
N GLU A 77 -18.61 6.98 -1.39
CA GLU A 77 -19.15 7.08 -2.74
C GLU A 77 -18.05 6.92 -3.81
N LEU A 78 -16.93 7.63 -3.65
CA LEU A 78 -15.81 7.57 -4.59
C LEU A 78 -15.17 6.18 -4.64
N SER A 79 -14.98 5.51 -3.50
CA SER A 79 -14.48 4.13 -3.43
C SER A 79 -15.42 3.15 -4.15
N MET A 80 -16.72 3.25 -3.89
CA MET A 80 -17.74 2.43 -4.56
C MET A 80 -17.78 2.70 -6.07
N ALA A 81 -17.59 3.95 -6.49
CA ALA A 81 -17.49 4.30 -7.91
C ALA A 81 -16.26 3.66 -8.59
N LYS A 82 -15.10 3.62 -7.91
CA LYS A 82 -13.91 2.89 -8.40
C LYS A 82 -14.17 1.40 -8.49
N HIS A 83 -14.74 0.80 -7.44
CA HIS A 83 -15.14 -0.61 -7.43
C HIS A 83 -16.02 -0.98 -8.63
N ARG A 84 -17.09 -0.20 -8.90
CA ARG A 84 -17.98 -0.44 -10.05
C ARG A 84 -17.25 -0.38 -11.39
N LYS A 85 -16.36 0.61 -11.58
CA LYS A 85 -15.54 0.70 -12.80
C LYS A 85 -14.62 -0.50 -12.98
N LEU A 86 -14.06 -1.03 -11.90
CA LEU A 86 -13.22 -2.23 -11.95
C LEU A 86 -14.04 -3.48 -12.28
N VAL A 87 -15.25 -3.60 -11.71
CA VAL A 87 -16.21 -4.65 -12.07
C VAL A 87 -16.57 -4.60 -13.56
N ASP A 88 -16.80 -3.41 -14.11
CA ASP A 88 -17.04 -3.24 -15.55
C ASP A 88 -15.85 -3.73 -16.39
N GLU A 89 -14.60 -3.47 -15.95
CA GLU A 89 -13.41 -3.99 -16.64
C GLU A 89 -13.27 -5.51 -16.50
N ILE A 90 -13.70 -6.13 -15.38
CA ILE A 90 -13.76 -7.60 -15.26
C ILE A 90 -14.68 -8.18 -16.32
N THR A 91 -15.89 -7.62 -16.45
CA THR A 91 -16.86 -8.06 -17.46
C THR A 91 -16.34 -7.86 -18.88
N LYS A 92 -15.68 -6.73 -19.18
CA LYS A 92 -15.05 -6.49 -20.49
C LYS A 92 -13.93 -7.49 -20.80
N ALA A 93 -13.18 -7.93 -19.79
CA ALA A 93 -12.17 -8.96 -19.91
C ALA A 93 -12.75 -10.39 -19.99
N GLY A 94 -14.07 -10.55 -19.98
CA GLY A 94 -14.76 -11.84 -20.08
C GLY A 94 -14.88 -12.61 -18.77
N GLY A 95 -14.54 -11.98 -17.63
CA GLY A 95 -14.67 -12.58 -16.31
C GLY A 95 -16.06 -12.40 -15.69
N SER A 96 -16.44 -13.34 -14.82
CA SER A 96 -17.57 -13.19 -13.90
C SER A 96 -17.11 -12.39 -12.67
N PRO A 97 -17.66 -11.17 -12.40
CA PRO A 97 -17.14 -10.32 -11.33
C PRO A 97 -17.10 -10.99 -9.96
N ALA A 98 -18.15 -11.71 -9.56
CA ALA A 98 -18.18 -12.38 -8.26
C ALA A 98 -17.10 -13.49 -8.19
N GLU A 99 -17.05 -14.39 -9.16
CA GLU A 99 -16.10 -15.51 -9.17
C GLU A 99 -14.63 -15.03 -9.19
N VAL A 100 -14.35 -13.97 -9.97
CA VAL A 100 -13.02 -13.39 -10.08
C VAL A 100 -12.60 -12.70 -8.77
N MET A 101 -13.52 -12.01 -8.09
CA MET A 101 -13.24 -11.39 -6.78
C MET A 101 -13.14 -12.42 -5.65
N ASP A 102 -13.96 -13.47 -5.67
CA ASP A 102 -14.04 -14.49 -4.61
C ASP A 102 -12.69 -15.17 -4.35
N THR A 103 -11.86 -15.27 -5.38
CA THR A 103 -10.49 -15.80 -5.33
C THR A 103 -9.59 -15.06 -4.32
N PHE A 104 -9.88 -13.77 -4.05
CA PHE A 104 -9.03 -12.89 -3.24
C PHE A 104 -9.66 -12.47 -1.90
N THR A 105 -10.84 -12.98 -1.58
CA THR A 105 -11.60 -12.61 -0.38
C THR A 105 -10.80 -12.83 0.90
N ASN A 106 -10.24 -14.03 1.08
CA ASN A 106 -9.59 -14.42 2.32
C ASN A 106 -8.45 -13.49 2.77
N GLU A 107 -7.53 -13.15 1.86
CA GLU A 107 -6.37 -12.30 2.19
C GLU A 107 -6.76 -10.84 2.45
N VAL A 108 -7.71 -10.31 1.67
CA VAL A 108 -8.20 -8.92 1.82
C VAL A 108 -9.03 -8.80 3.09
N ASP A 109 -9.88 -9.78 3.39
CA ASP A 109 -10.67 -9.82 4.63
C ASP A 109 -9.78 -9.99 5.86
N GLN A 110 -8.68 -10.74 5.74
CA GLN A 110 -7.69 -10.84 6.80
C GLN A 110 -7.05 -9.48 7.09
N PHE A 111 -6.64 -8.76 6.05
CA PHE A 111 -6.13 -7.39 6.19
C PHE A 111 -7.19 -6.46 6.81
N ASP A 112 -8.44 -6.50 6.35
CA ASP A 112 -9.51 -5.66 6.89
C ASP A 112 -9.74 -5.92 8.39
N ARG A 113 -9.74 -7.18 8.82
CA ARG A 113 -9.88 -7.54 10.24
C ARG A 113 -8.80 -6.90 11.12
N ILE A 114 -7.55 -6.86 10.65
CA ILE A 114 -6.43 -6.28 11.42
C ILE A 114 -6.37 -4.75 11.27
N ALA A 115 -6.86 -4.19 10.16
CA ALA A 115 -6.85 -2.76 9.88
C ALA A 115 -8.02 -2.00 10.52
N ARG A 116 -9.02 -2.69 11.11
CA ARG A 116 -10.19 -2.05 11.75
C ARG A 116 -9.84 -1.08 12.88
N GLY A 117 -8.73 -1.28 13.58
CA GLY A 117 -8.35 -0.46 14.72
C GLY A 117 -9.23 -0.70 15.96
N ALA A 118 -8.84 -0.08 17.07
CA ALA A 118 -9.49 -0.23 18.37
C ALA A 118 -10.67 0.73 18.59
N ASP A 119 -10.70 1.85 17.89
CA ASP A 119 -11.77 2.84 17.96
C ASP A 119 -11.99 3.56 16.63
N TRP A 120 -12.95 4.49 16.64
CA TRP A 120 -13.36 5.24 15.46
C TRP A 120 -12.21 6.03 14.79
N TYR A 121 -11.28 6.59 15.57
CA TYR A 121 -10.17 7.38 15.03
C TYR A 121 -9.14 6.47 14.33
N GLU A 122 -8.86 5.31 14.92
CA GLU A 122 -8.00 4.30 14.28
C GLU A 122 -8.66 3.74 13.01
N SER A 123 -9.97 3.49 13.02
CA SER A 123 -10.70 3.09 11.80
C SER A 123 -10.65 4.18 10.72
N LEU A 124 -10.81 5.46 11.09
CA LEU A 124 -10.78 6.59 10.17
C LEU A 124 -9.40 6.76 9.52
N ILE A 125 -8.32 6.75 10.30
CA ILE A 125 -6.96 6.84 9.73
C ILE A 125 -6.62 5.59 8.91
N SER A 126 -7.10 4.40 9.30
CA SER A 126 -6.95 3.20 8.49
C SER A 126 -7.60 3.36 7.12
N ALA A 127 -8.82 3.90 7.06
CA ALA A 127 -9.50 4.16 5.79
C ALA A 127 -8.73 5.19 4.94
N TYR A 128 -8.25 6.27 5.54
CA TYR A 128 -7.42 7.29 4.87
C TYR A 128 -6.14 6.70 4.27
N LEU A 129 -5.35 5.98 5.08
CA LEU A 129 -4.06 5.44 4.67
C LEU A 129 -4.22 4.29 3.67
N SER A 130 -5.16 3.38 3.89
CA SER A 130 -5.39 2.24 2.98
C SER A 130 -5.92 2.70 1.62
N ALA A 131 -6.86 3.64 1.57
CA ALA A 131 -7.36 4.17 0.30
C ALA A 131 -6.23 4.79 -0.52
N GLY A 132 -5.44 5.69 0.07
CA GLY A 132 -4.33 6.34 -0.61
C GLY A 132 -3.22 5.35 -1.02
N PHE A 133 -2.86 4.42 -0.14
CA PHE A 133 -1.82 3.43 -0.42
C PHE A 133 -2.22 2.49 -1.56
N PHE A 134 -3.43 1.92 -1.52
CA PHE A 134 -3.86 0.97 -2.55
C PHE A 134 -4.15 1.66 -3.88
N ASP A 135 -4.66 2.89 -3.88
CA ASP A 135 -4.77 3.67 -5.12
C ASP A 135 -3.38 3.89 -5.76
N ASP A 136 -2.36 4.29 -4.98
CA ASP A 136 -1.01 4.47 -5.49
C ASP A 136 -0.38 3.15 -5.97
N PHE A 137 -0.58 2.07 -5.21
CA PHE A 137 -0.06 0.74 -5.53
C PHE A 137 -0.65 0.21 -6.83
N TYR A 138 -1.98 0.15 -6.93
CA TYR A 138 -2.64 -0.39 -8.12
C TYR A 138 -2.46 0.50 -9.35
N ALA A 139 -2.35 1.83 -9.19
CA ALA A 139 -1.99 2.71 -10.31
C ALA A 139 -0.59 2.39 -10.87
N ARG A 140 0.38 2.05 -10.02
CA ARG A 140 1.74 1.69 -10.45
C ARG A 140 1.81 0.28 -11.03
N LEU A 141 1.12 -0.66 -10.38
CA LEU A 141 1.06 -2.05 -10.84
C LEU A 141 0.34 -2.15 -12.20
N ALA A 142 -0.72 -1.37 -12.40
CA ALA A 142 -1.46 -1.34 -13.68
C ALA A 142 -0.58 -0.98 -14.87
N ALA A 143 0.51 -0.21 -14.68
CA ALA A 143 1.43 0.15 -15.76
C ALA A 143 2.16 -1.06 -16.38
N GLY A 144 2.15 -2.22 -15.71
CA GLY A 144 2.65 -3.49 -16.23
C GLY A 144 1.69 -4.26 -17.12
N LEU A 145 0.42 -3.86 -17.16
CA LEU A 145 -0.61 -4.51 -17.97
C LEU A 145 -0.52 -4.07 -19.44
N PRO A 146 -1.11 -4.83 -20.38
CA PRO A 146 -1.15 -4.48 -21.79
C PRO A 146 -1.67 -3.04 -22.03
N THR A 147 -1.11 -2.38 -23.05
CA THR A 147 -1.30 -0.94 -23.33
C THR A 147 -2.75 -0.50 -23.39
N GLU A 148 -3.62 -1.32 -23.97
CA GLU A 148 -5.04 -1.03 -24.12
C GLU A 148 -5.75 -0.86 -22.77
N SER A 149 -5.36 -1.63 -21.75
CA SER A 149 -6.03 -1.65 -20.44
C SER A 149 -5.35 -0.69 -19.45
N HIS A 150 -4.02 -0.56 -19.45
CA HIS A 150 -3.34 0.19 -18.38
C HIS A 150 -3.79 1.64 -18.30
N THR A 151 -3.98 2.34 -19.43
CA THR A 151 -4.29 3.79 -19.40
C THR A 151 -5.61 4.05 -18.69
N ARG A 152 -6.62 3.20 -18.94
CA ARG A 152 -7.92 3.29 -18.27
C ARG A 152 -7.83 2.94 -16.79
N LEU A 153 -7.10 1.88 -16.44
CA LEU A 153 -6.95 1.43 -15.05
C LEU A 153 -6.18 2.45 -14.21
N VAL A 154 -5.09 3.00 -14.72
CA VAL A 154 -4.35 4.09 -14.08
C VAL A 154 -5.27 5.30 -13.84
N ALA A 155 -6.12 5.65 -14.81
CA ALA A 155 -7.07 6.75 -14.66
C ALA A 155 -8.15 6.46 -13.60
N ILE A 156 -8.59 5.21 -13.41
CA ILE A 156 -9.54 4.83 -12.34
C ILE A 156 -8.91 5.09 -10.96
N PHE A 157 -7.69 4.63 -10.73
CA PHE A 157 -7.04 4.79 -9.42
C PHE A 157 -6.64 6.24 -9.14
N ARG A 158 -6.20 6.98 -10.17
CA ARG A 158 -5.82 8.41 -10.06
C ARG A 158 -7.01 9.38 -10.14
N ALA A 159 -8.23 8.88 -10.30
CA ALA A 159 -9.42 9.71 -10.23
C ALA A 159 -9.56 10.32 -8.81
N GLU A 160 -10.47 11.30 -8.70
CA GLU A 160 -10.82 11.93 -7.42
C GLU A 160 -11.00 10.89 -6.30
N SER A 161 -10.37 11.16 -5.15
CA SER A 161 -10.45 10.33 -3.95
C SER A 161 -10.96 11.15 -2.77
N GLY A 162 -11.45 10.45 -1.74
CA GLY A 162 -11.84 11.08 -0.47
C GLY A 162 -10.66 11.54 0.39
N GLU A 163 -9.41 11.40 -0.09
CA GLU A 163 -8.19 11.57 0.70
C GLU A 163 -8.13 12.93 1.41
N LYS A 164 -8.39 14.02 0.67
CA LYS A 164 -8.38 15.38 1.23
C LYS A 164 -9.42 15.56 2.34
N VAL A 165 -10.64 15.07 2.11
CA VAL A 165 -11.74 15.19 3.07
C VAL A 165 -11.43 14.40 4.35
N LEU A 166 -10.92 13.18 4.22
CA LEU A 166 -10.54 12.38 5.38
C LEU A 166 -9.37 13.02 6.16
N ALA A 167 -8.39 13.59 5.46
CA ALA A 167 -7.27 14.28 6.09
C ALA A 167 -7.71 15.51 6.89
N GLU A 168 -8.61 16.33 6.34
CA GLU A 168 -9.15 17.50 7.04
C GLU A 168 -9.86 17.11 8.35
N PHE A 169 -10.65 16.03 8.34
CA PHE A 169 -11.31 15.53 9.55
C PHE A 169 -10.34 14.95 10.58
N LEU A 170 -9.33 14.20 10.12
CA LEU A 170 -8.30 13.64 11.00
C LEU A 170 -7.48 14.76 11.65
N GLN A 171 -7.08 15.78 10.89
CA GLN A 171 -6.35 16.92 11.43
C GLN A 171 -7.16 17.66 12.49
N ALA A 172 -8.45 17.96 12.21
CA ALA A 172 -9.31 18.61 13.18
C ALA A 172 -9.45 17.79 14.48
N ALA A 173 -9.60 16.47 14.37
CA ALA A 173 -9.65 15.59 15.54
C ALA A 173 -8.35 15.57 16.35
N ILE A 174 -7.19 15.56 15.67
CA ILE A 174 -5.87 15.60 16.31
C ILE A 174 -5.66 16.95 17.03
N ASP A 175 -6.04 18.06 16.40
CA ASP A 175 -5.93 19.41 16.96
C ASP A 175 -6.81 19.56 18.21
N GLU A 176 -8.02 18.99 18.20
CA GLU A 176 -8.93 18.98 19.36
C GLU A 176 -8.45 18.07 20.50
N ASN A 177 -7.74 16.98 20.18
CA ASN A 177 -7.25 16.02 21.16
C ASN A 177 -5.81 15.57 20.86
N PRO A 178 -4.81 16.30 21.38
CA PRO A 178 -3.39 15.99 21.15
C PRO A 178 -2.92 14.60 21.62
N ARG A 179 -3.72 13.90 22.45
CA ARG A 179 -3.42 12.51 22.83
C ARG A 179 -3.56 11.54 21.65
N LEU A 180 -4.29 11.93 20.60
CA LEU A 180 -4.45 11.14 19.38
C LEU A 180 -3.16 11.08 18.58
N ASP A 181 -2.33 12.13 18.58
CA ASP A 181 -1.12 12.23 17.76
C ASP A 181 -0.21 11.00 17.90
N SER A 182 0.36 10.77 19.09
CA SER A 182 1.28 9.66 19.30
C SER A 182 0.65 8.28 19.03
N ARG A 183 -0.64 8.11 19.34
CA ARG A 183 -1.37 6.86 19.12
C ARG A 183 -1.61 6.60 17.63
N LEU A 184 -2.11 7.58 16.90
CA LEU A 184 -2.38 7.47 15.46
C LEU A 184 -1.08 7.37 14.66
N ALA A 185 0.00 8.03 15.10
CA ALA A 185 1.32 7.86 14.52
C ALA A 185 1.82 6.40 14.64
N MET A 186 1.73 5.79 15.83
CA MET A 186 2.08 4.38 16.01
C MET A 186 1.21 3.45 15.17
N TRP A 187 -0.10 3.71 15.13
CA TRP A 187 -1.03 2.93 14.35
C TRP A 187 -0.74 3.01 12.84
N GLY A 188 -0.51 4.21 12.30
CA GLY A 188 -0.17 4.41 10.89
C GLY A 188 1.10 3.66 10.47
N ARG A 189 2.15 3.71 11.30
CA ARG A 189 3.39 2.94 11.07
C ARG A 189 3.17 1.43 11.07
N ARG A 190 2.38 0.93 12.01
CA ARG A 190 2.02 -0.49 12.06
C ARG A 190 1.27 -0.88 10.78
N LEU A 191 0.27 -0.09 10.40
CA LEU A 191 -0.58 -0.35 9.24
C LEU A 191 0.20 -0.41 7.94
N MET A 192 1.27 0.38 7.80
CA MET A 192 2.16 0.30 6.64
C MET A 192 2.65 -1.12 6.38
N GLY A 193 3.12 -1.82 7.42
CA GLY A 193 3.61 -3.19 7.28
C GLY A 193 2.52 -4.13 6.75
N ASP A 194 1.32 -4.03 7.33
CA ASP A 194 0.15 -4.83 6.93
C ASP A 194 -0.27 -4.54 5.48
N MET A 195 -0.25 -3.27 5.06
CA MET A 195 -0.54 -2.86 3.68
C MET A 195 0.51 -3.35 2.68
N MET A 196 1.79 -3.30 3.05
CA MET A 196 2.89 -3.83 2.24
C MET A 196 2.80 -5.35 2.06
N LEU A 197 2.37 -6.08 3.10
CA LEU A 197 2.15 -7.52 3.02
C LEU A 197 1.03 -7.86 2.03
N LEU A 198 -0.10 -7.15 2.09
CA LEU A 198 -1.19 -7.36 1.13
C LEU A 198 -0.79 -6.96 -0.30
N ALA A 199 -0.07 -5.84 -0.46
CA ALA A 199 0.44 -5.44 -1.77
C ALA A 199 1.44 -6.46 -2.33
N ARG A 200 2.33 -6.99 -1.50
CA ARG A 200 3.30 -8.03 -1.90
C ARG A 200 2.58 -9.30 -2.36
N SER A 201 1.48 -9.69 -1.72
CA SER A 201 0.75 -10.89 -2.14
C SER A 201 0.15 -10.75 -3.54
N ALA A 202 -0.02 -9.52 -4.04
CA ALA A 202 -0.58 -9.22 -5.38
C ALA A 202 0.45 -9.22 -6.51
N LEU A 203 1.73 -9.39 -6.17
CA LEU A 203 2.83 -9.42 -7.13
C LEU A 203 3.07 -10.84 -7.63
N VAL A 204 3.34 -10.98 -8.92
CA VAL A 204 3.79 -12.24 -9.53
C VAL A 204 5.29 -12.19 -9.76
N PHE A 205 6.00 -13.19 -9.26
CA PHE A 205 7.46 -13.28 -9.36
C PHE A 205 7.85 -14.33 -10.41
N PRO A 206 8.62 -13.97 -11.45
CA PRO A 206 9.13 -14.93 -12.42
C PRO A 206 10.01 -15.99 -11.75
N ASP A 207 9.90 -17.26 -12.16
CA ASP A 207 10.60 -18.43 -11.57
C ASP A 207 12.15 -18.31 -11.53
N HIS A 208 12.73 -17.31 -12.17
CA HIS A 208 14.17 -17.19 -12.42
C HIS A 208 14.85 -16.26 -11.39
N THR A 209 14.08 -15.59 -10.52
CA THR A 209 14.61 -14.66 -9.53
C THR A 209 14.86 -15.38 -8.21
N ARG A 210 16.02 -16.04 -8.08
CA ARG A 210 16.50 -16.69 -6.83
C ARG A 210 16.72 -15.74 -5.64
N ASN A 211 16.40 -14.45 -5.76
CA ASN A 211 16.48 -13.49 -4.66
C ASN A 211 15.29 -12.50 -4.70
N THR A 212 14.08 -13.04 -4.55
CA THR A 212 12.78 -12.33 -4.60
C THR A 212 12.64 -11.21 -3.55
N GLU A 213 13.44 -11.25 -2.47
CA GLU A 213 13.32 -10.28 -1.37
C GLU A 213 14.09 -8.98 -1.68
N ALA A 214 15.32 -9.09 -2.19
CA ALA A 214 16.16 -7.94 -2.56
C ALA A 214 15.61 -7.12 -3.74
N GLN A 215 14.76 -7.72 -4.59
CA GLN A 215 14.16 -7.04 -5.73
C GLN A 215 12.90 -6.25 -5.36
N VAL A 216 12.26 -6.56 -4.24
CA VAL A 216 10.98 -5.98 -3.84
C VAL A 216 11.14 -4.75 -2.96
N GLU A 217 12.20 -4.66 -2.17
CA GLU A 217 12.49 -3.46 -1.36
C GLU A 217 12.55 -2.15 -2.17
N PRO A 218 13.25 -2.08 -3.33
CA PRO A 218 13.29 -0.87 -4.15
C PRO A 218 11.91 -0.48 -4.70
N VAL A 219 11.07 -1.48 -4.99
CA VAL A 219 9.76 -1.36 -5.63
C VAL A 219 8.75 -0.63 -4.74
N PHE A 220 8.87 -0.81 -3.42
CA PHE A 220 8.01 -0.16 -2.43
C PHE A 220 8.49 1.22 -1.98
N THR A 221 9.70 1.64 -2.35
CA THR A 221 10.30 2.89 -1.86
C THR A 221 9.39 4.12 -2.08
N GLU A 222 8.77 4.21 -3.26
CA GLU A 222 7.88 5.35 -3.55
C GLU A 222 6.53 5.26 -2.84
N LEU A 223 6.04 4.03 -2.56
CA LEU A 223 4.83 3.84 -1.75
C LEU A 223 5.07 4.23 -0.30
N VAL A 224 6.26 3.90 0.23
CA VAL A 224 6.71 4.36 1.55
C VAL A 224 6.78 5.88 1.58
N ALA A 225 7.40 6.52 0.58
CA ALA A 225 7.46 7.97 0.50
C ALA A 225 6.06 8.62 0.44
N SER A 226 5.13 8.06 -0.35
CA SER A 226 3.74 8.53 -0.39
C SER A 226 3.03 8.41 0.95
N HIS A 227 3.22 7.30 1.67
CA HIS A 227 2.64 7.14 3.00
C HIS A 227 3.25 8.10 4.02
N THR A 228 4.57 8.31 4.01
CA THR A 228 5.22 9.30 4.87
C THR A 228 4.63 10.69 4.64
N ARG A 229 4.45 11.10 3.38
CA ARG A 229 3.78 12.37 3.05
C ARG A 229 2.35 12.47 3.61
N ARG A 230 1.60 11.36 3.63
CA ARG A 230 0.25 11.30 4.21
C ARG A 230 0.26 11.43 5.73
N MET A 231 1.21 10.78 6.39
CA MET A 231 1.42 10.93 7.84
C MET A 231 1.82 12.36 8.19
N ASP A 232 2.80 12.92 7.46
CA ASP A 232 3.27 14.30 7.66
C ASP A 232 2.15 15.34 7.42
N ALA A 233 1.26 15.08 6.46
CA ALA A 233 0.10 15.94 6.20
C ALA A 233 -0.91 15.99 7.35
N LEU A 234 -0.86 15.02 8.26
CA LEU A 234 -1.64 14.97 9.51
C LEU A 234 -0.83 15.49 10.73
N GLY A 235 0.40 15.97 10.50
CA GLY A 235 1.34 16.31 11.56
C GLY A 235 1.91 15.10 12.33
N LEU A 236 1.72 13.89 11.80
CA LEU A 236 2.13 12.64 12.45
C LEU A 236 3.51 12.19 11.97
N THR A 237 4.34 11.68 12.87
CA THR A 237 5.62 11.06 12.50
C THR A 237 5.40 9.69 11.85
N ALA A 238 5.95 9.48 10.64
CA ALA A 238 6.02 8.18 9.96
C ALA A 238 7.12 7.26 10.48
#